data_AF-A0A2P8R2I9-F1
#
_entry.id   AF-A0A2P8R2I9-F1
#
_cell.length_a   1.000
_cell.length_b   1.000
_cell.length_c   1.000
_cell.angle_alpha   90.00
_cell.angle_beta   90.00
_cell.angle_gamma   90.00
#
_symmetry.space_group_name_H-M   'P 1'
#
loop_
_entity.id
_entity.type
_entity.pdbx_description
1 polymer ?
#
loop_
_entity_poly.entity_id
_entity_poly.type
_entity_poly.pdbx_seq_one_letter_code
_entity_poly.pdbx_strand_id
1 'polypeptide(L)'
;MSKDILEMFCHQCEMSTPGGCGSKGQSVGTCGKDSTLANLQDMMVFGLKGMSAYRHHANELGADTKFVDDTIADTLYFTLTNSNFNFDEHIKQILEVGKAGVDVMGKLSNAHTNAFGIPSPVKVTQNKASGKAILVSGHNLFALKELLEQTKDKGINIYTHSEMLPAHGYPELRKYPHLKGNIGKAWFDQAKLFNEFKGGILMTTNCIVPLKKNCEYQDRLFGYSIAGTNGITRIENDDFTPLIEKTLSLPEVTGFNSDEYLTTGGHYKAVLPMAGEILQALNDGKIKRFFVIAGCDAPGKNRDYYRELALAVPKDCIILTSSCGKFRFNDVDFGNIEGTNIPRYIDLGQCNDSNGAVEIAMALSNATGIAVNDLPVSIVLMWMEQKAVIILMALLYLGIKNIHIGPTLPEFINEEILDFLVKNFNLSLISGNAKADLDKFLK
;
A
#
# COMPACT_ATOMS: atom_id res chain seq x y z
N MET A 1 -26.59 17.01 -10.92
CA MET A 1 -27.21 15.68 -10.98
C MET A 1 -26.83 14.99 -9.69
N SER A 2 -27.77 14.72 -8.79
CA SER A 2 -27.54 13.71 -7.76
C SER A 2 -27.11 12.45 -8.52
N LYS A 3 -25.95 11.88 -8.22
CA LYS A 3 -25.72 10.50 -8.63
C LYS A 3 -26.83 9.72 -7.94
N ASP A 4 -27.74 9.12 -8.70
CA ASP A 4 -28.58 8.05 -8.14
C ASP A 4 -27.60 6.96 -7.71
N ILE A 5 -27.33 6.90 -6.41
CA ILE A 5 -26.38 5.94 -5.84
C ILE A 5 -27.03 4.57 -5.97
N LEU A 6 -26.42 3.68 -6.75
CA LEU A 6 -26.85 2.29 -6.82
C LEU A 6 -26.55 1.64 -5.47
N GLU A 7 -27.56 1.13 -4.77
CA GLU A 7 -27.36 0.45 -3.49
C GLU A 7 -26.61 -0.89 -3.65
N MET A 8 -26.73 -1.52 -4.83
CA MET A 8 -26.02 -2.74 -5.20
C MET A 8 -25.83 -2.84 -6.71
N PHE A 9 -24.96 -3.74 -7.16
CA PHE A 9 -24.94 -4.21 -8.54
C PHE A 9 -24.49 -5.67 -8.62
N CYS A 10 -25.34 -6.58 -9.12
CA CYS A 10 -24.99 -7.99 -9.26
C CYS A 10 -25.56 -8.61 -10.54
N HIS A 11 -24.70 -9.22 -11.35
CA HIS A 11 -25.06 -9.80 -12.65
C HIS A 11 -24.47 -11.20 -12.88
N GLN A 12 -24.16 -11.93 -11.80
CA GLN A 12 -23.42 -13.19 -11.89
C GLN A 12 -24.27 -14.42 -12.24
N CYS A 13 -25.61 -14.31 -12.24
CA CYS A 13 -26.51 -15.44 -12.52
C CYS A 13 -27.48 -15.14 -13.66
N GLU A 14 -27.99 -16.22 -14.27
CA GLU A 14 -28.93 -16.17 -15.40
C GLU A 14 -30.24 -15.47 -15.03
N MET A 15 -30.72 -15.60 -13.78
CA MET A 15 -31.93 -14.94 -13.28
C MET A 15 -31.74 -13.42 -13.02
N SER A 16 -30.56 -12.86 -13.29
CA SER A 16 -30.33 -11.43 -13.07
C SER A 16 -31.29 -10.59 -13.90
N THR A 17 -31.76 -9.48 -13.33
CA THR A 17 -32.60 -8.51 -14.06
C THR A 17 -31.84 -8.05 -15.32
N PRO A 18 -32.51 -7.81 -16.47
CA PRO A 18 -31.83 -7.26 -17.65
C PRO A 18 -31.03 -6.00 -17.31
N GLY A 19 -29.71 -6.04 -17.54
CA GLY A 19 -28.77 -4.98 -17.16
C GLY A 19 -28.10 -5.17 -15.78
N GLY A 20 -28.43 -6.23 -15.04
CA GLY A 20 -27.94 -6.54 -13.69
C GLY A 20 -28.96 -6.20 -12.61
N CYS A 21 -29.01 -7.01 -11.54
CA CYS A 21 -29.69 -6.62 -10.30
C CYS A 21 -29.04 -5.33 -9.76
N GLY A 22 -29.82 -4.40 -9.24
CA GLY A 22 -29.38 -3.05 -8.87
C GLY A 22 -29.48 -1.98 -9.96
N SER A 23 -29.32 -2.34 -11.24
CA SER A 23 -29.21 -1.38 -12.37
C SER A 23 -30.38 -0.40 -12.58
N LYS A 24 -31.55 -0.65 -11.96
CA LYS A 24 -32.73 0.22 -12.04
C LYS A 24 -33.16 0.75 -10.65
N GLY A 25 -32.25 0.75 -9.68
CA GLY A 25 -32.48 1.25 -8.33
C GLY A 25 -33.05 0.23 -7.34
N GLN A 26 -33.18 -1.04 -7.72
CA GLN A 26 -33.59 -2.11 -6.81
C GLN A 26 -32.51 -2.43 -5.76
N SER A 27 -32.93 -2.56 -4.50
CA SER A 27 -32.08 -2.93 -3.37
C SER A 27 -32.01 -4.43 -3.09
N VAL A 28 -32.71 -5.24 -3.89
CA VAL A 28 -32.75 -6.70 -3.75
C VAL A 28 -32.64 -7.34 -5.13
N GLY A 29 -31.77 -8.35 -5.26
CA GLY A 29 -31.64 -9.14 -6.48
C GLY A 29 -32.76 -10.18 -6.64
N THR A 30 -32.96 -10.68 -7.87
CA THR A 30 -33.98 -11.70 -8.17
C THR A 30 -33.90 -12.93 -7.27
N CYS A 31 -32.70 -13.30 -6.81
CA CYS A 31 -32.47 -14.43 -5.90
C CYS A 31 -32.76 -14.13 -4.42
N GLY A 32 -33.19 -12.91 -4.08
CA GLY A 32 -33.46 -12.48 -2.70
C GLY A 32 -32.25 -11.91 -1.95
N LYS A 33 -31.06 -11.84 -2.55
CA LYS A 33 -29.89 -11.18 -1.94
C LYS A 33 -30.11 -9.67 -1.91
N ASP A 34 -30.16 -9.08 -0.72
CA ASP A 34 -30.26 -7.63 -0.54
C ASP A 34 -28.93 -6.91 -0.84
N SER A 35 -28.98 -5.57 -0.80
CA SER A 35 -27.87 -4.70 -1.10
C SER A 35 -26.73 -4.80 -0.10
N THR A 36 -27.03 -4.95 1.19
CA THR A 36 -26.04 -5.13 2.25
C THR A 36 -25.22 -6.39 2.03
N LEU A 37 -25.88 -7.54 1.82
CA LEU A 37 -25.20 -8.80 1.56
C LEU A 37 -24.41 -8.77 0.25
N ALA A 38 -24.96 -8.15 -0.81
CA ALA A 38 -24.23 -7.98 -2.06
C ALA A 38 -22.94 -7.16 -1.87
N ASN A 39 -23.02 -6.05 -1.14
CA ASN A 39 -21.87 -5.18 -0.87
C ASN A 39 -20.83 -5.83 0.06
N LEU A 40 -21.26 -6.64 1.04
CA LEU A 40 -20.34 -7.45 1.85
C LEU A 40 -19.59 -8.48 0.99
N GLN A 41 -20.26 -9.11 0.02
CA GLN A 41 -19.61 -10.02 -0.93
C GLN A 41 -18.64 -9.28 -1.87
N ASP A 42 -18.97 -8.06 -2.31
CA ASP A 42 -18.05 -7.22 -3.07
C ASP A 42 -16.80 -6.86 -2.24
N MET A 43 -16.99 -6.48 -0.98
CA MET A 43 -15.89 -6.23 -0.04
C MET A 43 -14.97 -7.45 0.10
N MET A 44 -15.54 -8.67 0.23
CA MET A 44 -14.77 -9.91 0.23
C MET A 44 -13.95 -10.06 -1.06
N VAL A 45 -14.59 -9.96 -2.23
CA VAL A 45 -13.91 -10.12 -3.53
C VAL A 45 -12.80 -9.08 -3.72
N PHE A 46 -13.01 -7.84 -3.28
CA PHE A 46 -11.95 -6.82 -3.29
C PHE A 46 -10.83 -7.15 -2.31
N GLY A 47 -11.13 -7.62 -1.11
CA GLY A 47 -10.14 -8.15 -0.16
C GLY A 47 -9.31 -9.28 -0.77
N LEU A 48 -9.94 -10.26 -1.43
CA LEU A 48 -9.25 -11.37 -2.09
C LEU A 48 -8.29 -10.89 -3.19
N LYS A 49 -8.67 -9.88 -3.98
CA LYS A 49 -7.78 -9.27 -5.00
C LYS A 49 -6.53 -8.65 -4.37
N GLY A 50 -6.70 -7.92 -3.25
CA GLY A 50 -5.57 -7.37 -2.50
C GLY A 50 -4.68 -8.46 -1.91
N MET A 51 -5.30 -9.46 -1.28
CA MET A 51 -4.62 -10.61 -0.69
C MET A 51 -3.83 -11.41 -1.73
N SER A 52 -4.38 -11.58 -2.93
CA SER A 52 -3.73 -12.28 -4.04
C SER A 52 -2.42 -11.61 -4.46
N ALA A 53 -2.33 -10.27 -4.38
CA ALA A 53 -1.09 -9.56 -4.69
C ALA A 53 0.03 -9.90 -3.69
N TYR A 54 -0.27 -9.92 -2.39
CA TYR A 54 0.70 -10.30 -1.37
C TYR A 54 1.06 -11.78 -1.43
N ARG A 55 0.06 -12.64 -1.64
CA ARG A 55 0.24 -14.08 -1.84
C ARG A 55 1.16 -14.37 -3.02
N HIS A 56 0.98 -13.69 -4.14
CA HIS A 56 1.79 -13.87 -5.35
C HIS A 56 3.27 -13.65 -5.05
N HIS A 57 3.61 -12.53 -4.40
CA HIS A 57 4.99 -12.20 -4.05
C HIS A 57 5.58 -13.14 -2.99
N ALA A 58 4.78 -13.51 -1.98
CA ALA A 58 5.22 -14.43 -0.95
C ALA A 58 5.59 -15.80 -1.57
N ASN A 59 4.80 -16.26 -2.54
CA ASN A 59 5.04 -17.51 -3.24
C ASN A 59 6.26 -17.47 -4.17
N GLU A 60 6.55 -16.35 -4.84
CA GLU A 60 7.79 -16.18 -5.63
C GLU A 60 9.04 -16.36 -4.76
N LEU A 61 8.94 -16.05 -3.46
CA LEU A 61 10.00 -16.25 -2.47
C LEU A 61 9.87 -17.57 -1.67
N GLY A 62 8.99 -18.48 -2.11
CA GLY A 62 8.85 -19.82 -1.54
C GLY A 62 8.12 -19.89 -0.19
N ALA A 63 7.36 -18.86 0.20
CA ALA A 63 6.56 -18.91 1.42
C ALA A 63 5.36 -19.88 1.27
N ASP A 64 5.06 -20.64 2.32
CA ASP A 64 3.87 -21.49 2.37
C ASP A 64 2.60 -20.62 2.47
N THR A 65 1.79 -20.64 1.41
CA THR A 65 0.57 -19.84 1.28
C THR A 65 -0.70 -20.68 1.34
N LYS A 66 -0.63 -21.96 1.75
CA LYS A 66 -1.79 -22.86 1.71
C LYS A 66 -3.02 -22.32 2.44
N PHE A 67 -2.87 -21.81 3.66
CA PHE A 67 -4.00 -21.24 4.42
C PHE A 67 -4.67 -20.07 3.67
N VAL A 68 -3.85 -19.24 3.00
CA VAL A 68 -4.34 -18.12 2.19
C VAL A 68 -5.08 -18.64 0.97
N ASP A 69 -4.53 -19.64 0.29
CA ASP A 69 -5.15 -20.27 -0.89
C ASP A 69 -6.50 -20.92 -0.56
N ASP A 70 -6.57 -21.66 0.54
CA ASP A 70 -7.81 -22.27 1.03
C ASP A 70 -8.85 -21.16 1.36
N THR A 71 -8.43 -20.08 2.03
CA THR A 71 -9.32 -18.95 2.35
C THR A 71 -9.84 -18.26 1.09
N ILE A 72 -9.02 -18.09 0.05
CA ILE A 72 -9.45 -17.53 -1.24
C ILE A 72 -10.53 -18.43 -1.85
N ALA A 73 -10.28 -19.75 -1.92
CA ALA A 73 -11.20 -20.70 -2.52
C ALA A 73 -12.55 -20.75 -1.77
N ASP A 74 -12.51 -20.86 -0.44
CA ASP A 74 -13.70 -20.92 0.41
C ASP A 74 -14.51 -19.62 0.33
N THR A 75 -13.84 -18.46 0.30
CA THR A 75 -14.53 -17.17 0.17
C THR A 75 -15.19 -17.02 -1.20
N LEU A 76 -14.55 -17.46 -2.29
CA LEU A 76 -15.17 -17.44 -3.62
C LEU A 76 -16.38 -18.39 -3.69
N TYR A 77 -16.31 -19.54 -3.02
CA TYR A 77 -17.45 -20.45 -2.93
C TYR A 77 -18.60 -19.84 -2.10
N PHE A 78 -18.27 -19.13 -1.02
CA PHE A 78 -19.23 -18.40 -0.18
C PHE A 78 -20.02 -17.34 -0.96
N THR A 79 -19.42 -16.67 -1.95
CA THR A 79 -20.08 -15.62 -2.75
C THR A 79 -20.88 -16.12 -3.94
N LEU A 80 -20.97 -17.45 -4.15
CA LEU A 80 -21.81 -18.02 -5.21
C LEU A 80 -23.30 -17.70 -5.03
N THR A 81 -24.01 -17.73 -6.15
CA THR A 81 -25.47 -17.58 -6.18
C THR A 81 -26.13 -18.66 -5.33
N ASN A 82 -27.03 -18.25 -4.44
CA ASN A 82 -27.77 -19.12 -3.52
C ASN A 82 -26.91 -19.91 -2.51
N SER A 83 -25.72 -19.41 -2.17
CA SER A 83 -24.82 -20.06 -1.20
C SER A 83 -25.09 -19.60 0.24
N ASN A 84 -25.09 -18.28 0.49
CA ASN A 84 -25.26 -17.72 1.82
C ASN A 84 -26.06 -16.41 1.80
N PHE A 85 -26.99 -16.25 2.75
CA PHE A 85 -27.80 -15.04 2.94
C PHE A 85 -27.84 -14.57 4.41
N ASN A 86 -26.90 -15.01 5.24
CA ASN A 86 -26.86 -14.67 6.67
C ASN A 86 -25.83 -13.55 6.92
N PHE A 87 -26.28 -12.42 7.46
CA PHE A 87 -25.42 -11.26 7.73
C PHE A 87 -24.24 -11.58 8.66
N ASP A 88 -24.47 -12.25 9.79
CA ASP A 88 -23.42 -12.55 10.76
C ASP A 88 -22.35 -13.49 10.17
N GLU A 89 -22.76 -14.43 9.31
CA GLU A 89 -21.84 -15.30 8.58
C GLU A 89 -21.02 -14.53 7.54
N HIS A 90 -21.59 -13.51 6.89
CA HIS A 90 -20.83 -12.61 6.02
C HIS A 90 -19.79 -11.79 6.81
N ILE A 91 -20.16 -11.27 7.98
CA ILE A 91 -19.21 -10.58 8.87
C ILE A 91 -18.09 -11.55 9.30
N LYS A 92 -18.43 -12.77 9.70
CA LYS A 92 -17.43 -13.80 10.07
C LYS A 92 -16.49 -14.10 8.89
N GLN A 93 -17.01 -14.21 7.67
CA GLN A 93 -16.20 -14.46 6.49
C GLN A 93 -15.25 -13.28 6.18
N ILE A 94 -15.70 -12.04 6.35
CA ILE A 94 -14.83 -10.84 6.24
C ILE A 94 -13.68 -10.91 7.24
N LEU A 95 -13.94 -11.31 8.48
CA LEU A 95 -12.90 -11.45 9.50
C LEU A 95 -11.94 -12.61 9.19
N GLU A 96 -12.42 -13.72 8.61
CA GLU A 96 -11.53 -14.82 8.17
C GLU A 96 -10.64 -14.38 7.00
N VAL A 97 -11.17 -13.60 6.05
CA VAL A 97 -10.35 -12.96 5.00
C VAL A 97 -9.34 -11.99 5.62
N GLY A 98 -9.72 -11.21 6.63
CA GLY A 98 -8.82 -10.33 7.37
C GLY A 98 -7.68 -11.10 8.06
N LYS A 99 -7.99 -12.25 8.68
CA LYS A 99 -7.02 -13.16 9.29
C LYS A 99 -6.00 -13.69 8.27
N ALA A 100 -6.46 -14.14 7.10
CA ALA A 100 -5.57 -14.54 6.02
C ALA A 100 -4.74 -13.36 5.48
N GLY A 101 -5.30 -12.14 5.50
CA GLY A 101 -4.58 -10.90 5.24
C GLY A 101 -3.41 -10.66 6.22
N VAL A 102 -3.63 -10.85 7.52
CA VAL A 102 -2.56 -10.77 8.54
C VAL A 102 -1.49 -11.83 8.27
N ASP A 103 -1.89 -13.10 8.04
CA ASP A 103 -0.97 -14.21 7.79
C ASP A 103 -0.07 -13.93 6.58
N VAL A 104 -0.66 -13.54 5.44
CA VAL A 104 0.11 -13.32 4.21
C VAL A 104 1.05 -12.13 4.31
N MET A 105 0.65 -11.03 4.96
CA MET A 105 1.55 -9.89 5.16
C MET A 105 2.72 -10.24 6.08
N GLY A 106 2.46 -11.01 7.15
CA GLY A 106 3.53 -11.54 8.02
C GLY A 106 4.50 -12.45 7.26
N LYS A 107 3.98 -13.38 6.44
CA LYS A 107 4.78 -14.26 5.60
C LYS A 107 5.60 -13.50 4.56
N LEU A 108 5.00 -12.52 3.88
CA LEU A 108 5.70 -11.70 2.90
C LEU A 108 6.80 -10.85 3.55
N SER A 109 6.53 -10.22 4.70
CA SER A 109 7.55 -9.49 5.45
C SER A 109 8.73 -10.41 5.83
N ASN A 110 8.43 -11.62 6.34
CA ASN A 110 9.47 -12.60 6.65
C ASN A 110 10.26 -13.01 5.40
N ALA A 111 9.59 -13.35 4.31
CA ALA A 111 10.21 -13.71 3.05
C ALA A 111 11.14 -12.60 2.52
N HIS A 112 10.67 -11.35 2.49
CA HIS A 112 11.48 -10.18 2.14
C HIS A 112 12.71 -10.04 3.04
N THR A 113 12.52 -10.07 4.36
CA THR A 113 13.65 -9.86 5.30
C THR A 113 14.66 -11.00 5.31
N ASN A 114 14.23 -12.24 5.00
CA ASN A 114 15.12 -13.39 4.87
C ASN A 114 15.91 -13.32 3.56
N ALA A 115 15.26 -12.96 2.45
CA ALA A 115 15.89 -12.90 1.13
C ALA A 115 16.79 -11.67 0.97
N PHE A 116 16.39 -10.53 1.54
CA PHE A 116 17.00 -9.23 1.24
C PHE A 116 17.61 -8.53 2.46
N GLY A 117 17.52 -9.15 3.64
CA GLY A 117 17.93 -8.60 4.93
C GLY A 117 16.89 -7.67 5.56
N ILE A 118 17.06 -7.36 6.84
CA ILE A 118 16.18 -6.40 7.54
C ILE A 118 16.45 -4.99 7.00
N PRO A 119 15.44 -4.25 6.52
CA PRO A 119 15.63 -2.88 6.08
C PRO A 119 16.24 -2.00 7.17
N SER A 120 17.10 -1.07 6.81
CA SER A 120 17.61 -0.06 7.74
C SER A 120 17.38 1.35 7.19
N PRO A 121 17.20 2.36 8.06
CA PRO A 121 17.05 3.75 7.65
C PRO A 121 18.14 4.19 6.67
N VAL A 122 17.74 4.86 5.60
CA VAL A 122 18.63 5.35 4.54
C VAL A 122 18.07 6.62 3.90
N LYS A 123 18.96 7.54 3.51
CA LYS A 123 18.64 8.68 2.66
C LYS A 123 18.84 8.29 1.19
N VAL A 124 17.83 8.52 0.37
CA VAL A 124 17.77 8.17 -1.05
C VAL A 124 17.68 9.46 -1.86
N THR A 125 18.51 9.63 -2.89
CA THR A 125 18.39 10.78 -3.78
C THR A 125 17.05 10.76 -4.49
N GLN A 126 16.44 11.93 -4.65
CA GLN A 126 15.16 12.09 -5.30
C GLN A 126 15.34 12.91 -6.59
N ASN A 127 14.78 12.44 -7.71
CA ASN A 127 14.84 13.16 -9.00
C ASN A 127 16.26 13.52 -9.47
N LYS A 128 17.23 12.66 -9.20
CA LYS A 128 18.62 12.78 -9.67
C LYS A 128 19.02 11.55 -10.47
N ALA A 129 19.05 11.67 -11.79
CA ALA A 129 19.32 10.54 -12.69
C ALA A 129 20.30 10.90 -13.81
N SER A 130 21.14 9.95 -14.19
CA SER A 130 22.13 10.11 -15.25
C SER A 130 22.49 8.79 -15.95
N GLY A 131 23.07 8.91 -17.16
CA GLY A 131 23.64 7.78 -17.91
C GLY A 131 22.60 6.84 -18.52
N LYS A 132 23.04 5.66 -18.97
CA LYS A 132 22.12 4.58 -19.36
C LYS A 132 21.36 4.13 -18.12
N ALA A 133 20.03 4.10 -18.17
CA ALA A 133 19.26 3.88 -16.96
C ALA A 133 17.96 3.12 -17.17
N ILE A 134 17.54 2.38 -16.14
CA ILE A 134 16.24 1.71 -16.03
C ILE A 134 15.48 2.29 -14.84
N LEU A 135 14.20 2.63 -15.05
CA LEU A 135 13.27 3.01 -14.00
C LEU A 135 12.36 1.82 -13.65
N VAL A 136 12.39 1.38 -12.40
CA VAL A 136 11.62 0.24 -11.91
C VAL A 136 10.47 0.74 -11.03
N SER A 137 9.25 0.32 -11.35
CA SER A 137 8.05 0.64 -10.57
C SER A 137 7.26 -0.62 -10.23
N GLY A 138 6.25 -0.47 -9.37
CA GLY A 138 5.52 -1.55 -8.75
C GLY A 138 6.09 -1.91 -7.38
N HIS A 139 6.12 -3.20 -7.04
CA HIS A 139 6.41 -3.66 -5.67
C HIS A 139 7.34 -4.89 -5.63
N ASN A 140 7.63 -5.54 -6.76
CA ASN A 140 8.28 -6.85 -6.75
C ASN A 140 9.80 -6.73 -6.51
N LEU A 141 10.22 -7.04 -5.28
CA LEU A 141 11.63 -6.98 -4.88
C LEU A 141 12.47 -8.13 -5.45
N PHE A 142 11.84 -9.28 -5.76
CA PHE A 142 12.50 -10.39 -6.45
C PHE A 142 12.89 -9.99 -7.88
N ALA A 143 11.95 -9.43 -8.65
CA ALA A 143 12.23 -8.93 -10.00
C ALA A 143 13.33 -7.85 -10.01
N LEU A 144 13.35 -6.96 -9.00
CA LEU A 144 14.43 -5.98 -8.85
C LEU A 144 15.78 -6.65 -8.56
N LYS A 145 15.81 -7.66 -7.70
CA LYS A 145 17.03 -8.42 -7.39
C LYS A 145 17.61 -9.08 -8.64
N GLU A 146 16.78 -9.77 -9.41
CA GLU A 146 17.19 -10.40 -10.68
C GLU A 146 17.71 -9.38 -11.68
N LEU A 147 17.01 -8.25 -11.85
CA LEU A 147 17.46 -7.16 -12.71
C LEU A 147 18.82 -6.60 -12.24
N LEU A 148 19.02 -6.39 -10.94
CA LEU A 148 20.27 -5.86 -10.39
C LEU A 148 21.45 -6.79 -10.66
N GLU A 149 21.26 -8.10 -10.54
CA GLU A 149 22.28 -9.10 -10.84
C GLU A 149 22.61 -9.10 -12.34
N GLN A 150 21.59 -9.13 -13.20
CA GLN A 150 21.78 -9.18 -14.65
C GLN A 150 22.33 -7.87 -15.24
N THR A 151 22.14 -6.73 -14.57
CA THR A 151 22.68 -5.42 -15.00
C THR A 151 24.04 -5.09 -14.40
N LYS A 152 24.56 -5.94 -13.50
CA LYS A 152 25.85 -5.74 -12.87
C LYS A 152 26.95 -5.59 -13.93
N ASP A 153 27.78 -4.56 -13.75
CA ASP A 153 28.92 -4.23 -14.62
C ASP A 153 28.57 -3.88 -16.08
N LYS A 154 27.28 -3.68 -16.42
CA LYS A 154 26.84 -3.28 -17.77
C LYS A 154 26.77 -1.77 -18.00
N GLY A 155 27.15 -0.96 -17.02
CA GLY A 155 27.09 0.51 -17.11
C GLY A 155 25.67 1.08 -17.13
N ILE A 156 24.68 0.34 -16.61
CA ILE A 156 23.28 0.77 -16.50
C ILE A 156 22.98 1.13 -15.05
N ASN A 157 22.46 2.34 -14.81
CA ASN A 157 21.96 2.76 -13.51
C ASN A 157 20.49 2.33 -13.31
N ILE A 158 20.15 1.84 -12.12
CA ILE A 158 18.80 1.44 -11.74
C ILE A 158 18.22 2.50 -10.79
N TYR A 159 17.01 2.96 -11.11
CA TYR A 159 16.24 3.90 -10.30
C TYR A 159 14.89 3.30 -9.92
N THR A 160 14.39 3.66 -8.75
CA THR A 160 13.07 3.23 -8.27
C THR A 160 12.02 4.32 -8.53
N HIS A 161 10.76 3.91 -8.62
CA HIS A 161 9.60 4.81 -8.72
C HIS A 161 8.45 4.31 -7.86
N SER A 162 7.78 5.24 -7.17
CA SER A 162 6.62 4.98 -6.31
C SER A 162 6.90 3.90 -5.25
N GLU A 163 6.24 2.75 -5.32
CA GLU A 163 6.28 1.68 -4.30
C GLU A 163 7.59 0.87 -4.32
N MET A 164 8.52 1.17 -5.23
CA MET A 164 9.86 0.59 -5.21
C MET A 164 10.84 1.38 -4.32
N LEU A 165 10.49 2.58 -3.82
CA LEU A 165 11.36 3.36 -2.92
C LEU A 165 11.89 2.54 -1.72
N PRO A 166 11.08 1.72 -1.03
CA PRO A 166 11.55 0.93 0.12
C PRO A 166 12.66 -0.08 -0.20
N ALA A 167 12.88 -0.44 -1.48
CA ALA A 167 13.95 -1.34 -1.89
C ALA A 167 15.33 -0.86 -1.41
N HIS A 168 15.54 0.44 -1.32
CA HIS A 168 16.78 1.06 -0.85
C HIS A 168 17.07 0.77 0.63
N GLY A 169 16.05 0.42 1.43
CA GLY A 169 16.23 0.05 2.83
C GLY A 169 16.91 -1.32 2.99
N TYR A 170 16.71 -2.23 2.04
CA TYR A 170 17.18 -3.62 2.13
C TYR A 170 18.70 -3.73 1.83
N PRO A 171 19.51 -4.29 2.75
CA PRO A 171 20.97 -4.35 2.58
C PRO A 171 21.40 -5.16 1.35
N GLU A 172 20.72 -6.27 1.03
CA GLU A 172 21.09 -7.12 -0.10
C GLU A 172 20.74 -6.53 -1.48
N LEU A 173 19.86 -5.52 -1.52
CA LEU A 173 19.50 -4.77 -2.72
C LEU A 173 20.37 -3.52 -2.87
N ARG A 174 20.57 -2.76 -1.79
CA ARG A 174 21.35 -1.51 -1.85
C ARG A 174 22.87 -1.72 -1.91
N LYS A 175 23.37 -2.95 -1.72
CA LYS A 175 24.78 -3.27 -1.92
C LYS A 175 25.23 -3.12 -3.39
N TYR A 176 24.30 -3.13 -4.34
CA TYR A 176 24.58 -2.89 -5.75
C TYR A 176 24.78 -1.38 -5.98
N PRO A 177 26.00 -0.92 -6.33
CA PRO A 177 26.30 0.50 -6.41
C PRO A 177 25.60 1.21 -7.57
N HIS A 178 25.04 0.44 -8.52
CA HIS A 178 24.23 0.96 -9.62
C HIS A 178 22.73 1.06 -9.29
N LEU A 179 22.26 0.61 -8.11
CA LEU A 179 20.98 1.05 -7.55
C LEU A 179 21.17 2.46 -6.98
N LYS A 180 20.68 3.49 -7.68
CA LYS A 180 21.08 4.88 -7.44
C LYS A 180 20.13 5.66 -6.53
N GLY A 181 18.87 5.77 -6.92
CA GLY A 181 17.93 6.68 -6.27
C GLY A 181 16.49 6.45 -6.69
N ASN A 182 15.60 7.34 -6.25
CA ASN A 182 14.19 7.32 -6.60
C ASN A 182 13.85 8.51 -7.53
N ILE A 183 12.97 8.29 -8.50
CA ILE A 183 12.52 9.31 -9.44
C ILE A 183 11.00 9.35 -9.43
N GLY A 184 10.42 10.55 -9.41
CA GLY A 184 8.97 10.74 -9.39
C GLY A 184 8.33 10.56 -8.01
N LYS A 185 7.00 10.59 -7.99
CA LYS A 185 6.18 10.56 -6.77
C LYS A 185 5.40 9.24 -6.68
N ALA A 186 4.15 9.31 -6.23
CA ALA A 186 3.20 8.21 -6.33
C ALA A 186 2.83 7.95 -7.80
N TRP A 187 2.29 6.75 -8.05
CA TRP A 187 2.05 6.17 -9.37
C TRP A 187 1.42 7.06 -10.46
N PHE A 188 0.60 8.06 -10.13
CA PHE A 188 -0.20 8.77 -11.14
C PHE A 188 0.56 9.88 -11.89
N ASP A 189 1.80 10.20 -11.50
CA ASP A 189 2.68 11.06 -12.31
C ASP A 189 3.35 10.31 -13.47
N GLN A 190 3.23 8.98 -13.51
CA GLN A 190 4.00 8.09 -14.39
C GLN A 190 3.89 8.46 -15.87
N ALA A 191 2.73 8.90 -16.38
CA ALA A 191 2.60 9.20 -17.81
C ALA A 191 3.49 10.38 -18.23
N LYS A 192 3.61 11.40 -17.37
CA LYS A 192 4.52 12.52 -17.61
C LYS A 192 5.95 12.07 -17.39
N LEU A 193 6.21 11.44 -16.25
CA LEU A 193 7.55 11.00 -15.87
C LEU A 193 8.16 10.03 -16.89
N PHE A 194 7.40 9.04 -17.36
CA PHE A 194 7.89 8.02 -18.30
C PHE A 194 8.18 8.62 -19.68
N ASN A 195 7.44 9.64 -20.10
CA ASN A 195 7.77 10.42 -21.30
C ASN A 195 9.10 11.17 -21.13
N GLU A 196 9.37 11.74 -19.95
CA GLU A 196 10.59 12.52 -19.64
C GLU A 196 11.82 11.62 -19.40
N PHE A 197 11.65 10.51 -18.68
CA PHE A 197 12.71 9.54 -18.40
C PHE A 197 13.01 8.75 -19.67
N LYS A 198 14.07 9.10 -20.41
CA LYS A 198 14.38 8.49 -21.73
C LYS A 198 15.03 7.10 -21.68
N GLY A 199 15.15 6.49 -20.49
CA GLY A 199 15.71 5.14 -20.29
C GLY A 199 14.68 4.00 -20.41
N GLY A 200 15.10 2.77 -20.11
CA GLY A 200 14.20 1.61 -20.03
C GLY A 200 13.24 1.72 -18.84
N ILE A 201 12.04 1.17 -18.95
CA ILE A 201 11.05 1.19 -17.85
C ILE A 201 10.58 -0.23 -17.58
N LEU A 202 10.58 -0.62 -16.31
CA LEU A 202 10.07 -1.91 -15.85
C LEU A 202 8.89 -1.72 -14.90
N MET A 203 7.73 -2.23 -15.28
CA MET A 203 6.54 -2.31 -14.44
C MET A 203 6.44 -3.71 -13.84
N THR A 204 6.62 -3.82 -12.52
CA THR A 204 6.60 -5.12 -11.84
C THR A 204 5.23 -5.54 -11.33
N THR A 205 4.35 -4.58 -11.06
CA THR A 205 2.98 -4.77 -10.55
C THR A 205 2.13 -3.54 -10.92
N ASN A 206 0.94 -3.42 -10.34
CA ASN A 206 0.19 -2.16 -10.35
C ASN A 206 0.95 -1.04 -9.61
N CYS A 207 0.73 0.24 -9.90
CA CYS A 207 -0.28 0.78 -10.81
C CYS A 207 0.34 1.17 -12.15
N ILE A 208 -0.09 0.52 -13.22
CA ILE A 208 0.25 0.87 -14.60
C ILE A 208 -0.93 1.63 -15.22
N VAL A 209 -0.66 2.74 -15.90
CA VAL A 209 -1.70 3.48 -16.64
C VAL A 209 -1.76 3.03 -18.10
N PRO A 210 -2.97 2.96 -18.71
CA PRO A 210 -3.10 2.82 -20.14
C PRO A 210 -2.29 3.87 -20.89
N LEU A 211 -1.67 3.47 -22.00
CA LEU A 211 -0.86 4.38 -22.81
C LEU A 211 -1.73 5.48 -23.39
N LYS A 212 -1.33 6.74 -23.15
CA LYS A 212 -2.01 7.91 -23.73
C LYS A 212 -1.62 8.07 -25.20
N LYS A 213 -2.42 8.83 -25.95
CA LYS A 213 -2.14 9.14 -27.38
C LYS A 213 -0.77 9.81 -27.59
N ASN A 214 -0.27 10.55 -26.60
CA ASN A 214 1.02 11.22 -26.61
C ASN A 214 2.12 10.43 -25.87
N CYS A 215 2.01 9.10 -25.81
CA CYS A 215 3.03 8.23 -25.24
C CYS A 215 4.27 8.17 -26.16
N GLU A 216 5.44 8.43 -25.60
CA GLU A 216 6.76 8.34 -26.26
C GLU A 216 7.66 7.26 -25.63
N TYR A 217 7.08 6.35 -24.85
CA TYR A 217 7.83 5.35 -24.08
C TYR A 217 7.37 3.90 -24.30
N GLN A 218 6.41 3.67 -25.20
CA GLN A 218 5.85 2.35 -25.44
C GLN A 218 6.93 1.33 -25.83
N ASP A 219 7.85 1.72 -26.72
CA ASP A 219 8.91 0.85 -27.27
C ASP A 219 10.01 0.48 -26.26
N ARG A 220 9.97 1.07 -25.06
CA ARG A 220 10.92 0.89 -23.96
C ARG A 220 10.22 0.60 -22.62
N LEU A 221 8.95 0.21 -22.67
CA LEU A 221 8.16 -0.21 -21.53
C LEU A 221 8.10 -1.73 -21.46
N PHE A 222 8.55 -2.27 -20.33
CA PHE A 222 8.56 -3.69 -20.04
C PHE A 222 7.65 -4.02 -18.87
N GLY A 223 6.96 -5.15 -18.97
CA GLY A 223 6.08 -5.68 -17.93
C GLY A 223 6.63 -7.00 -17.40
N TYR A 224 6.68 -7.12 -16.09
CA TYR A 224 7.04 -8.36 -15.39
C TYR A 224 5.80 -9.03 -14.81
N SER A 225 5.76 -10.36 -14.87
CA SER A 225 4.63 -11.17 -14.39
C SER A 225 3.30 -10.65 -14.96
N ILE A 226 2.31 -10.34 -14.12
CA ILE A 226 0.95 -9.99 -14.52
C ILE A 226 0.85 -8.54 -15.06
N ALA A 227 1.77 -7.64 -14.70
CA ALA A 227 1.66 -6.21 -15.02
C ALA A 227 1.74 -5.90 -16.53
N GLY A 228 0.68 -5.35 -17.12
CA GLY A 228 0.63 -5.11 -18.56
C GLY A 228 -0.29 -3.99 -19.04
N THR A 229 -0.04 -3.53 -20.25
CA THR A 229 -0.84 -2.58 -21.04
C THR A 229 -0.66 -2.91 -22.53
N ASN A 230 -1.50 -2.35 -23.41
CA ASN A 230 -1.37 -2.59 -24.85
C ASN A 230 0.03 -2.16 -25.35
N GLY A 231 0.71 -3.06 -26.06
CA GLY A 231 2.03 -2.79 -26.62
C GLY A 231 3.20 -2.90 -25.64
N ILE A 232 3.00 -3.42 -24.43
CA ILE A 232 4.08 -3.69 -23.48
C ILE A 232 4.93 -4.88 -23.93
N THR A 233 6.26 -4.78 -23.80
CA THR A 233 7.15 -5.93 -23.99
C THR A 233 7.19 -6.76 -22.70
N ARG A 234 7.05 -8.08 -22.78
CA ARG A 234 7.04 -8.96 -21.60
C ARG A 234 8.46 -9.42 -21.27
N ILE A 235 8.78 -9.42 -19.98
CA ILE A 235 9.90 -10.21 -19.44
C ILE A 235 9.44 -11.65 -19.31
N GLU A 236 10.22 -12.59 -19.82
CA GLU A 236 9.91 -14.03 -19.82
C GLU A 236 11.01 -14.79 -19.09
N ASN A 237 10.63 -15.76 -18.25
CA ASN A 237 11.58 -16.62 -17.52
C ASN A 237 12.69 -15.87 -16.77
N ASP A 238 12.35 -14.72 -16.18
CA ASP A 238 13.28 -13.83 -15.50
C ASP A 238 14.45 -13.34 -16.37
N ASP A 239 14.35 -13.43 -17.70
CA ASP A 239 15.36 -12.93 -18.63
C ASP A 239 15.16 -11.43 -18.92
N PHE A 240 16.01 -10.60 -18.30
CA PHE A 240 16.00 -9.15 -18.51
C PHE A 240 16.83 -8.70 -19.71
N THR A 241 17.44 -9.62 -20.48
CA THR A 241 18.27 -9.31 -21.65
C THR A 241 17.58 -8.35 -22.62
N PRO A 242 16.30 -8.54 -23.00
CA PRO A 242 15.61 -7.60 -23.91
C PRO A 242 15.51 -6.17 -23.36
N LEU A 243 15.25 -6.01 -22.07
CA LEU A 243 15.20 -4.71 -21.40
C LEU A 243 16.60 -4.07 -21.33
N ILE A 244 17.61 -4.88 -21.02
CA ILE A 244 19.01 -4.45 -20.92
C ILE A 244 19.51 -3.95 -22.27
N GLU A 245 19.37 -4.75 -23.34
CA GLU A 245 19.79 -4.39 -24.69
C GLU A 245 19.04 -3.16 -25.20
N LYS A 246 17.72 -3.10 -24.98
CA LYS A 246 16.94 -1.91 -25.30
C LYS A 246 17.49 -0.69 -24.57
N THR A 247 17.78 -0.79 -23.29
CA THR A 247 18.34 0.31 -22.48
C THR A 247 19.69 0.79 -23.01
N LEU A 248 20.58 -0.12 -23.41
CA LEU A 248 21.88 0.24 -23.97
C LEU A 248 21.74 0.98 -25.32
N SER A 249 20.70 0.69 -26.09
CA SER A 249 20.41 1.38 -27.36
C SER A 249 19.81 2.79 -27.19
N LEU A 250 19.19 3.08 -26.04
CA LEU A 250 18.50 4.35 -25.77
C LEU A 250 19.48 5.50 -25.46
N PRO A 251 19.10 6.77 -25.64
CA PRO A 251 19.93 7.89 -25.19
C PRO A 251 20.17 7.83 -23.67
N GLU A 252 21.22 8.51 -23.20
CA GLU A 252 21.44 8.68 -21.77
C GLU A 252 20.32 9.52 -21.15
N VAL A 253 19.91 9.14 -19.93
CA VAL A 253 18.98 9.92 -19.14
C VAL A 253 19.69 11.19 -18.66
N THR A 254 19.08 12.33 -18.92
CA THR A 254 19.52 13.68 -18.50
C THR A 254 18.29 14.48 -18.05
N GLY A 255 18.50 15.69 -17.50
CA GLY A 255 17.39 16.56 -17.07
C GLY A 255 16.87 16.30 -15.64
N PHE A 256 17.46 15.34 -14.93
CA PHE A 256 17.15 15.03 -13.53
C PHE A 256 18.34 15.43 -12.64
N ASN A 257 18.28 16.61 -12.05
CA ASN A 257 19.33 17.14 -11.18
C ASN A 257 18.75 17.88 -9.97
N SER A 258 18.06 17.15 -9.11
CA SER A 258 17.59 17.67 -7.82
C SER A 258 18.58 17.36 -6.70
N ASP A 259 18.61 18.24 -5.69
CA ASP A 259 19.34 18.05 -4.43
C ASP A 259 18.43 17.49 -3.32
N GLU A 260 17.19 17.12 -3.67
CA GLU A 260 16.23 16.52 -2.75
C GLU A 260 16.62 15.09 -2.38
N TYR A 261 16.21 14.70 -1.17
CA TYR A 261 16.35 13.33 -0.66
C TYR A 261 15.05 12.89 -0.01
N LEU A 262 14.80 11.58 -0.05
CA LEU A 262 13.74 10.91 0.72
C LEU A 262 14.37 9.98 1.76
N THR A 263 13.65 9.71 2.83
CA THR A 263 14.06 8.72 3.85
C THR A 263 13.15 7.49 3.78
N THR A 264 13.75 6.30 3.82
CA THR A 264 13.03 5.02 3.91
C THR A 264 13.81 4.00 4.75
N GLY A 265 13.27 2.79 4.90
CA GLY A 265 13.93 1.66 5.57
C GLY A 265 13.61 1.54 7.07
N GLY A 266 12.54 2.18 7.54
CA GLY A 266 12.05 2.11 8.93
C GLY A 266 11.19 0.90 9.22
N HIS A 267 11.46 -0.26 8.59
CA HIS A 267 10.69 -1.49 8.80
C HIS A 267 10.60 -1.85 10.29
N TYR A 268 9.49 -2.44 10.74
CA TYR A 268 9.24 -2.66 12.17
C TYR A 268 10.35 -3.44 12.87
N LYS A 269 10.95 -4.45 12.22
CA LYS A 269 12.10 -5.19 12.77
C LYS A 269 13.35 -4.33 13.02
N ALA A 270 13.47 -3.17 12.37
CA ALA A 270 14.52 -2.18 12.64
C ALA A 270 14.13 -1.21 13.77
N VAL A 271 12.83 -1.00 13.99
CA VAL A 271 12.28 -0.13 15.04
C VAL A 271 12.18 -0.85 16.39
N LEU A 272 11.80 -2.13 16.41
CA LEU A 272 11.62 -2.90 17.64
C LEU A 272 12.86 -2.91 18.56
N PRO A 273 14.11 -2.96 18.07
CA PRO A 273 15.29 -2.80 18.92
C PRO A 273 15.35 -1.46 19.68
N MET A 274 14.71 -0.41 19.16
CA MET A 274 14.60 0.91 19.80
C MET A 274 13.43 1.00 20.80
N ALA A 275 12.66 -0.08 21.02
CA ALA A 275 11.48 -0.05 21.88
C ALA A 275 11.78 0.47 23.29
N GLY A 276 12.92 0.12 23.88
CA GLY A 276 13.32 0.64 25.20
C GLY A 276 13.49 2.16 25.23
N GLU A 277 14.14 2.75 24.21
CA GLU A 277 14.31 4.20 24.09
C GLU A 277 12.96 4.90 23.87
N ILE A 278 12.11 4.31 23.03
CA ILE A 278 10.75 4.81 22.74
C ILE A 278 9.89 4.78 24.01
N LEU A 279 9.93 3.68 24.77
CA LEU A 279 9.19 3.55 26.03
C LEU A 279 9.68 4.54 27.07
N GLN A 280 11.00 4.74 27.19
CA GLN A 280 11.55 5.76 28.08
C GLN A 280 11.07 7.16 27.67
N ALA A 281 11.11 7.48 26.38
CA ALA A 281 10.66 8.78 25.88
C ALA A 281 9.14 9.00 26.06
N LEU A 282 8.33 7.94 26.00
CA LEU A 282 6.91 8.00 26.37
C LEU A 282 6.74 8.28 27.88
N ASN A 283 7.45 7.54 28.74
CA ASN A 283 7.38 7.71 30.19
C ASN A 283 7.88 9.09 30.65
N ASP A 284 8.92 9.61 30.01
CA ASP A 284 9.45 10.96 30.24
C ASP A 284 8.54 12.06 29.67
N GLY A 285 7.47 11.69 28.94
CA GLY A 285 6.55 12.62 28.30
C GLY A 285 7.13 13.38 27.10
N LYS A 286 8.29 12.93 26.57
CA LYS A 286 8.92 13.47 25.35
C LYS A 286 8.18 13.06 24.09
N ILE A 287 7.61 11.85 24.08
CA ILE A 287 6.67 11.40 23.06
C ILE A 287 5.27 11.46 23.65
N LYS A 288 4.34 12.14 22.98
CA LYS A 288 2.93 12.20 23.38
C LYS A 288 2.06 11.21 22.64
N ARG A 289 2.31 11.00 21.35
CA ARG A 289 1.42 10.22 20.48
C ARG A 289 2.11 9.75 19.20
N PHE A 290 1.64 8.63 18.67
CA PHE A 290 1.95 8.17 17.31
C PHE A 290 0.79 8.48 16.37
N PHE A 291 1.10 8.88 15.16
CA PHE A 291 0.15 9.08 14.08
C PHE A 291 0.47 8.09 12.96
N VAL A 292 -0.42 7.12 12.74
CA VAL A 292 -0.34 6.25 11.56
C VAL A 292 -1.02 6.99 10.42
N ILE A 293 -0.24 7.63 9.54
CA ILE A 293 -0.72 8.32 8.34
C ILE A 293 -0.23 7.52 7.14
N ALA A 294 -1.07 6.61 6.63
CA ALA A 294 -0.62 5.58 5.68
C ALA A 294 -1.69 5.22 4.65
N GLY A 295 -1.26 4.49 3.61
CA GLY A 295 -2.14 3.88 2.62
C GLY A 295 -1.97 4.45 1.20
N CYS A 296 -2.92 4.20 0.32
CA CYS A 296 -2.71 4.39 -1.13
C CYS A 296 -3.13 5.79 -1.64
N ASP A 297 -2.24 6.44 -2.39
CA ASP A 297 -2.51 7.73 -3.02
C ASP A 297 -3.30 7.60 -4.35
N ALA A 298 -3.98 8.67 -4.72
CA ALA A 298 -4.73 8.79 -5.97
C ALA A 298 -4.74 10.25 -6.47
N PRO A 299 -5.02 10.49 -7.77
CA PRO A 299 -5.21 11.84 -8.31
C PRO A 299 -6.26 12.66 -7.55
N GLY A 300 -6.08 13.99 -7.56
CA GLY A 300 -7.02 14.94 -6.99
C GLY A 300 -6.54 15.62 -5.70
N LYS A 301 -7.27 16.66 -5.29
CA LYS A 301 -6.92 17.56 -4.18
C LYS A 301 -7.44 17.11 -2.82
N ASN A 302 -8.44 16.23 -2.76
CA ASN A 302 -9.02 15.79 -1.49
C ASN A 302 -8.00 15.08 -0.57
N ARG A 303 -6.88 14.59 -1.13
CA ARG A 303 -5.78 13.98 -0.39
C ARG A 303 -4.72 14.99 0.07
N ASP A 304 -4.84 16.27 -0.28
CA ASP A 304 -3.99 17.33 0.28
C ASP A 304 -4.20 17.46 1.79
N TYR A 305 -5.38 17.07 2.29
CA TYR A 305 -5.69 16.81 3.69
C TYR A 305 -4.57 16.06 4.43
N TYR A 306 -4.01 15.00 3.84
CA TYR A 306 -3.01 14.17 4.54
C TYR A 306 -1.66 14.88 4.66
N ARG A 307 -1.31 15.75 3.70
CA ARG A 307 -0.14 16.62 3.82
C ARG A 307 -0.36 17.66 4.91
N GLU A 308 -1.51 18.32 4.90
CA GLU A 308 -1.88 19.32 5.91
C GLU A 308 -1.87 18.71 7.31
N LEU A 309 -2.43 17.51 7.48
CA LEU A 309 -2.41 16.78 8.73
C LEU A 309 -0.98 16.47 9.17
N ALA A 310 -0.17 15.84 8.31
CA ALA A 310 1.20 15.48 8.63
C ALA A 310 2.04 16.69 9.06
N LEU A 311 1.91 17.82 8.36
CA LEU A 311 2.61 19.07 8.69
C LEU A 311 2.14 19.70 10.01
N ALA A 312 0.88 19.48 10.40
CA ALA A 312 0.30 19.99 11.63
C ALA A 312 0.58 19.11 12.86
N VAL A 313 1.03 17.86 12.67
CA VAL A 313 1.37 16.95 13.79
C VAL A 313 2.39 17.61 14.74
N PRO A 314 2.10 17.68 16.05
CA PRO A 314 2.99 18.29 17.04
C PRO A 314 4.41 17.69 17.08
N LYS A 315 5.39 18.49 17.52
CA LYS A 315 6.83 18.11 17.50
C LYS A 315 7.20 17.00 18.49
N ASP A 316 6.35 16.73 19.47
CA ASP A 316 6.46 15.63 20.43
C ASP A 316 5.70 14.36 19.97
N CYS A 317 5.30 14.31 18.69
CA CYS A 317 4.61 13.16 18.09
C CYS A 317 5.44 12.54 16.95
N ILE A 318 5.21 11.25 16.71
CA ILE A 318 5.86 10.44 15.66
C ILE A 318 4.84 10.07 14.59
N ILE A 319 5.21 10.21 13.32
CA ILE A 319 4.45 9.78 12.15
C ILE A 319 4.99 8.43 11.67
N LEU A 320 4.13 7.42 11.67
CA LEU A 320 4.36 6.14 11.04
C LEU A 320 3.65 6.13 9.68
N THR A 321 4.35 5.79 8.61
CA THR A 321 3.76 5.71 7.27
C THR A 321 4.17 4.43 6.54
N SER A 322 3.41 4.09 5.53
CA SER A 322 3.69 3.03 4.56
C SER A 322 2.89 3.30 3.30
N SER A 323 3.17 2.57 2.22
CA SER A 323 2.49 2.71 0.92
C SER A 323 2.72 4.05 0.22
N CYS A 324 2.19 4.21 -0.99
CA CYS A 324 2.46 5.36 -1.85
C CYS A 324 1.85 6.68 -1.35
N GLY A 325 0.95 6.65 -0.37
CA GLY A 325 0.44 7.82 0.34
C GLY A 325 1.53 8.68 0.96
N LYS A 326 2.68 8.08 1.30
CA LYS A 326 3.85 8.80 1.82
C LYS A 326 4.31 9.94 0.91
N PHE A 327 4.12 9.84 -0.41
CA PHE A 327 4.53 10.88 -1.37
C PHE A 327 3.75 12.21 -1.25
N ARG A 328 2.74 12.26 -0.38
CA ARG A 328 2.07 13.52 0.00
C ARG A 328 2.90 14.37 0.95
N PHE A 329 3.83 13.78 1.72
CA PHE A 329 4.55 14.48 2.79
C PHE A 329 5.97 13.97 3.07
N ASN A 330 6.47 12.95 2.38
CA ASN A 330 7.82 12.40 2.60
C ASN A 330 8.96 13.27 2.06
N ASP A 331 8.64 14.37 1.38
CA ASP A 331 9.55 15.45 0.99
C ASP A 331 9.95 16.34 2.18
N VAL A 332 9.28 16.19 3.33
CA VAL A 332 9.49 17.02 4.51
C VAL A 332 10.45 16.34 5.48
N ASP A 333 11.46 17.08 5.96
CA ASP A 333 12.27 16.66 7.09
C ASP A 333 11.54 16.98 8.40
N PHE A 334 10.97 15.94 9.03
CA PHE A 334 10.28 16.08 10.31
C PHE A 334 11.21 16.15 11.51
N GLY A 335 12.52 15.89 11.33
CA GLY A 335 13.52 15.86 12.40
C GLY A 335 13.34 14.71 13.39
N ASN A 336 13.96 14.86 14.56
CA ASN A 336 13.88 13.92 15.68
C ASN A 336 13.02 14.50 16.81
N ILE A 337 12.55 13.63 17.71
CA ILE A 337 11.94 14.04 18.98
C ILE A 337 13.00 14.78 19.81
N GLU A 338 12.65 15.97 20.32
CA GLU A 338 13.57 16.85 21.03
C GLU A 338 14.26 16.14 22.21
N GLY A 339 15.59 16.24 22.27
CA GLY A 339 16.39 15.59 23.31
C GLY A 339 16.48 14.07 23.20
N THR A 340 16.25 13.50 22.01
CA THR A 340 16.44 12.08 21.68
C THR A 340 17.01 11.92 20.25
N ASN A 341 17.36 10.70 19.86
CA ASN A 341 17.70 10.37 18.47
C ASN A 341 16.54 9.70 17.72
N ILE A 342 15.34 9.68 18.30
CA ILE A 342 14.16 9.01 17.73
C ILE A 342 13.60 9.85 16.58
N PRO A 343 13.54 9.32 15.34
CA PRO A 343 12.96 10.03 14.21
C PRO A 343 11.47 10.31 14.39
N ARG A 344 11.03 11.51 14.01
CA ARG A 344 9.60 11.86 13.97
C ARG A 344 8.86 11.30 12.77
N TYR A 345 9.58 10.81 11.76
CA TYR A 345 9.01 10.21 10.57
C TYR A 345 9.65 8.85 10.34
N ILE A 346 8.82 7.81 10.31
CA ILE A 346 9.26 6.43 10.09
C ILE A 346 8.45 5.86 8.92
N ASP A 347 9.14 5.68 7.80
CA ASP A 347 8.62 4.97 6.64
C ASP A 347 8.85 3.46 6.81
N LEU A 348 7.77 2.74 7.12
CA LEU A 348 7.78 1.30 7.34
C LEU A 348 8.04 0.50 6.05
N GLY A 349 7.75 1.08 4.88
CA GLY A 349 7.97 0.44 3.59
C GLY A 349 6.76 0.49 2.64
N GLN A 350 6.54 -0.59 1.91
CA GLN A 350 5.46 -0.75 0.94
C GLN A 350 4.12 -0.93 1.65
N CYS A 351 3.02 -1.02 0.91
CA CYS A 351 1.71 -1.35 1.50
C CYS A 351 1.67 -2.67 2.28
N ASN A 352 2.38 -3.71 1.86
CA ASN A 352 2.51 -4.94 2.65
C ASN A 352 3.19 -4.74 4.02
N ASP A 353 3.99 -3.68 4.19
CA ASP A 353 4.67 -3.37 5.45
C ASP A 353 3.77 -2.58 6.42
N SER A 354 2.50 -2.34 6.07
CA SER A 354 1.50 -1.75 7.00
C SER A 354 1.26 -2.62 8.23
N ASN A 355 1.49 -3.94 8.16
CA ASN A 355 1.49 -4.81 9.34
C ASN A 355 2.53 -4.38 10.38
N GLY A 356 3.62 -3.72 9.95
CA GLY A 356 4.66 -3.22 10.84
C GLY A 356 4.15 -2.22 11.89
N ALA A 357 3.13 -1.42 11.56
CA ALA A 357 2.52 -0.51 12.54
C ALA A 357 1.80 -1.28 13.65
N VAL A 358 1.13 -2.38 13.30
CA VAL A 358 0.47 -3.28 14.26
C VAL A 358 1.52 -3.98 15.12
N GLU A 359 2.59 -4.50 14.53
CA GLU A 359 3.69 -5.15 15.28
C GLU A 359 4.31 -4.20 16.31
N ILE A 360 4.54 -2.94 15.93
CA ILE A 360 5.03 -1.91 16.85
C ILE A 360 4.00 -1.64 17.96
N ALA A 361 2.72 -1.48 17.62
CA ALA A 361 1.67 -1.24 18.60
C ALA A 361 1.52 -2.42 19.59
N MET A 362 1.55 -3.66 19.10
CA MET A 362 1.49 -4.86 19.94
C MET A 362 2.71 -4.97 20.86
N ALA A 363 3.91 -4.66 20.37
CA ALA A 363 5.11 -4.63 21.20
C ALA A 363 5.02 -3.57 22.31
N LEU A 364 4.52 -2.37 21.99
CA LEU A 364 4.28 -1.30 22.97
C LEU A 364 3.21 -1.70 23.98
N SER A 365 2.12 -2.33 23.53
CA SER A 365 1.04 -2.84 24.39
C SER A 365 1.59 -3.86 25.39
N ASN A 366 2.36 -4.84 24.92
CA ASN A 366 2.98 -5.86 25.77
C ASN A 366 3.98 -5.25 26.77
N ALA A 367 4.76 -4.26 26.37
CA ALA A 367 5.78 -3.66 27.22
C ALA A 367 5.20 -2.69 28.27
N THR A 368 4.07 -2.04 27.98
CA THR A 368 3.41 -1.08 28.89
C THR A 368 2.27 -1.68 29.71
N GLY A 369 1.71 -2.81 29.27
CA GLY A 369 0.47 -3.37 29.80
C GLY A 369 -0.79 -2.59 29.39
N ILE A 370 -0.66 -1.54 28.58
CA ILE A 370 -1.79 -0.78 28.03
C ILE A 370 -2.40 -1.58 26.88
N ALA A 371 -3.72 -1.72 26.83
CA ALA A 371 -4.37 -2.43 25.73
C ALA A 371 -4.09 -1.72 24.39
N VAL A 372 -3.98 -2.47 23.28
CA VAL A 372 -3.56 -1.91 21.99
C VAL A 372 -4.40 -0.71 21.51
N ASN A 373 -5.71 -0.72 21.79
CA ASN A 373 -6.63 0.37 21.43
C ASN A 373 -6.60 1.56 22.40
N ASP A 374 -5.94 1.42 23.54
CA ASP A 374 -5.76 2.47 24.55
C ASP A 374 -4.36 3.11 24.47
N LEU A 375 -3.49 2.61 23.58
CA LEU A 375 -2.21 3.24 23.28
C LEU A 375 -2.43 4.64 22.69
N PRO A 376 -1.51 5.58 22.89
CA PRO A 376 -1.60 6.91 22.31
C PRO A 376 -1.25 6.86 20.81
N VAL A 377 -2.15 6.28 20.01
CA VAL A 377 -2.01 6.08 18.56
C VAL A 377 -3.27 6.61 17.88
N SER A 378 -3.09 7.49 16.89
CA SER A 378 -4.16 7.96 16.02
C SER A 378 -3.97 7.40 14.61
N ILE A 379 -4.98 6.70 14.10
CA ILE A 379 -4.89 5.94 12.85
C ILE A 379 -5.69 6.64 11.75
N VAL A 380 -5.00 7.19 10.76
CA VAL A 380 -5.59 8.00 9.68
C VAL A 380 -5.16 7.45 8.33
N LEU A 381 -6.02 6.65 7.73
CA LEU A 381 -5.71 5.87 6.53
C LEU A 381 -6.29 6.52 5.27
N MET A 382 -5.52 6.45 4.20
CA MET A 382 -5.97 6.74 2.84
C MET A 382 -6.07 5.46 2.04
N TRP A 383 -7.03 5.37 1.14
CA TRP A 383 -7.20 4.18 0.31
C TRP A 383 -7.43 4.55 -1.15
N MET A 384 -7.22 3.57 -2.03
CA MET A 384 -7.48 3.70 -3.46
C MET A 384 -7.88 2.37 -4.08
N GLU A 385 -7.08 1.32 -3.85
CA GLU A 385 -7.27 0.02 -4.49
C GLU A 385 -7.32 -1.12 -3.46
N GLN A 386 -7.28 -2.36 -3.97
CA GLN A 386 -7.70 -3.55 -3.24
C GLN A 386 -6.71 -3.99 -2.15
N LYS A 387 -5.42 -3.64 -2.26
CA LYS A 387 -4.45 -3.92 -1.19
C LYS A 387 -4.78 -3.11 0.07
N ALA A 388 -5.28 -1.88 -0.07
CA ALA A 388 -5.79 -1.13 1.07
C ALA A 388 -7.04 -1.75 1.71
N VAL A 389 -7.89 -2.43 0.92
CA VAL A 389 -9.11 -3.10 1.42
C VAL A 389 -8.74 -4.29 2.31
N ILE A 390 -7.81 -5.16 1.88
CA ILE A 390 -7.37 -6.29 2.71
C ILE A 390 -6.64 -5.82 3.97
N ILE A 391 -5.90 -4.71 3.93
CA ILE A 391 -5.30 -4.10 5.13
C ILE A 391 -6.39 -3.68 6.12
N LEU A 392 -7.46 -3.02 5.66
CA LEU A 392 -8.58 -2.67 6.53
C LEU A 392 -9.21 -3.92 7.15
N MET A 393 -9.49 -4.96 6.36
CA MET A 393 -10.05 -6.23 6.86
C MET A 393 -9.13 -6.89 7.89
N ALA A 394 -7.82 -6.84 7.69
CA ALA A 394 -6.83 -7.33 8.64
C ALA A 394 -6.88 -6.56 9.96
N LEU A 395 -6.99 -5.23 9.92
CA LEU A 395 -7.15 -4.39 11.12
C LEU A 395 -8.46 -4.69 11.86
N LEU A 396 -9.56 -4.91 11.14
CA LEU A 396 -10.85 -5.32 11.73
C LEU A 396 -10.74 -6.69 12.42
N TYR A 397 -10.09 -7.67 11.77
CA TYR A 397 -9.82 -8.98 12.38
C TYR A 397 -8.99 -8.87 13.67
N LEU A 398 -7.98 -8.01 13.68
CA LEU A 398 -7.15 -7.75 14.85
C LEU A 398 -7.88 -6.97 15.96
N GLY A 399 -9.11 -6.53 15.72
CA GLY A 399 -9.90 -5.76 16.68
C GLY A 399 -9.39 -4.33 16.89
N ILE A 400 -8.65 -3.78 15.91
CA ILE A 400 -8.18 -2.40 15.95
C ILE A 400 -9.36 -1.45 15.76
N LYS A 401 -9.45 -0.46 16.65
CA LYS A 401 -10.53 0.53 16.69
C LYS A 401 -10.02 1.92 16.35
N ASN A 402 -10.96 2.87 16.23
CA ASN A 402 -10.67 4.29 16.05
C ASN A 402 -9.90 4.58 14.75
N ILE A 403 -10.24 3.87 13.67
CA ILE A 403 -9.63 4.05 12.35
C ILE A 403 -10.40 5.14 11.60
N HIS A 404 -9.68 6.18 11.18
CA HIS A 404 -10.21 7.26 10.35
C HIS A 404 -9.82 7.02 8.89
N ILE A 405 -10.77 6.72 8.00
CA ILE A 405 -10.51 6.46 6.58
C ILE A 405 -10.86 7.65 5.70
N GLY A 406 -10.29 7.72 4.49
CA GLY A 406 -10.59 8.80 3.56
C GLY A 406 -9.88 8.70 2.20
N PRO A 407 -10.11 9.69 1.32
CA PRO A 407 -10.95 10.86 1.52
C PRO A 407 -12.46 10.62 1.32
N THR A 408 -12.85 9.42 0.88
CA THR A 408 -14.26 9.02 0.71
C THR A 408 -14.43 7.60 1.24
N LEU A 409 -15.65 7.20 1.58
CA LEU A 409 -15.94 5.79 1.84
C LEU A 409 -15.91 4.99 0.52
N PRO A 410 -15.53 3.70 0.55
CA PRO A 410 -15.79 2.79 -0.54
C PRO A 410 -17.28 2.67 -0.86
N GLU A 411 -17.62 2.57 -2.14
CA GLU A 411 -19.03 2.48 -2.59
C GLU A 411 -19.74 1.22 -2.07
N PHE A 412 -18.98 0.15 -1.78
CA PHE A 412 -19.48 -1.08 -1.16
C PHE A 412 -19.68 -0.98 0.37
N ILE A 413 -19.58 0.21 0.96
CA ILE A 413 -19.96 0.46 2.37
C ILE A 413 -21.23 1.30 2.37
N ASN A 414 -22.38 0.62 2.48
CA ASN A 414 -23.67 1.27 2.68
C ASN A 414 -23.89 1.62 4.17
N GLU A 415 -25.05 2.20 4.49
CA GLU A 415 -25.38 2.67 5.85
C GLU A 415 -25.36 1.53 6.88
N GLU A 416 -25.96 0.38 6.59
CA GLU A 416 -25.98 -0.76 7.52
C GLU A 416 -24.57 -1.31 7.82
N ILE A 417 -23.71 -1.42 6.79
CA ILE A 417 -22.31 -1.84 6.97
C ILE A 417 -21.56 -0.76 7.76
N LEU A 418 -21.75 0.52 7.44
CA LEU A 418 -21.11 1.61 8.16
C LEU A 418 -21.51 1.62 9.63
N ASP A 419 -22.79 1.47 9.95
CA ASP A 419 -23.32 1.42 11.31
C ASP A 419 -22.71 0.25 12.09
N PHE A 420 -22.58 -0.92 11.45
CA PHE A 420 -21.87 -2.05 12.05
C PHE A 420 -20.40 -1.69 12.36
N LEU A 421 -19.69 -1.07 11.40
CA LEU A 421 -18.29 -0.69 11.57
C LEU A 421 -18.10 0.40 12.63
N VAL A 422 -18.98 1.39 12.69
CA VAL A 422 -19.00 2.44 13.73
C VAL A 422 -19.24 1.82 15.09
N LYS A 423 -20.30 0.99 15.23
CA LYS A 423 -20.68 0.40 16.52
C LYS A 423 -19.60 -0.53 17.09
N ASN A 424 -18.96 -1.33 16.25
CA ASN A 424 -18.03 -2.38 16.71
C ASN A 424 -16.56 -1.91 16.74
N PHE A 425 -16.18 -1.04 15.80
CA PHE A 425 -14.77 -0.62 15.60
C PHE A 425 -14.55 0.88 15.75
N ASN A 426 -15.60 1.68 15.95
CA ASN A 426 -15.51 3.14 15.95
C ASN A 426 -14.81 3.69 14.70
N LEU A 427 -15.07 3.06 13.55
CA LEU A 427 -14.59 3.52 12.24
C LEU A 427 -15.25 4.87 11.92
N SER A 428 -14.52 5.79 11.32
CA SER A 428 -15.09 7.05 10.84
C SER A 428 -14.44 7.56 9.57
N LEU A 429 -15.16 8.41 8.84
CA LEU A 429 -14.64 9.13 7.68
C LEU A 429 -13.97 10.44 8.17
N ILE A 430 -12.83 10.80 7.57
CA ILE A 430 -12.23 12.12 7.80
C ILE A 430 -13.20 13.24 7.42
N SER A 431 -13.13 14.37 8.10
CA SER A 431 -13.98 15.53 7.79
C SER A 431 -13.55 16.28 6.52
N GLY A 432 -12.32 16.03 6.05
CA GLY A 432 -11.67 16.82 5.01
C GLY A 432 -11.04 18.12 5.54
N ASN A 433 -11.11 18.40 6.84
CA ASN A 433 -10.44 19.51 7.50
C ASN A 433 -9.37 18.99 8.48
N ALA A 434 -8.11 19.01 8.04
CA ALA A 434 -7.00 18.42 8.78
C ALA A 434 -6.81 19.03 10.19
N LYS A 435 -7.03 20.34 10.34
CA LYS A 435 -6.91 21.02 11.63
C LYS A 435 -8.01 20.59 12.60
N ALA A 436 -9.26 20.59 12.14
CA ALA A 436 -10.40 20.20 12.97
C ALA A 436 -10.32 18.73 13.41
N ASP A 437 -9.80 17.86 12.54
CA ASP A 437 -9.60 16.45 12.88
C ASP A 437 -8.38 16.23 13.77
N LEU A 438 -7.28 16.96 13.59
CA LEU A 438 -6.13 16.92 14.50
C LEU A 438 -6.54 17.26 15.95
N ASP A 439 -7.37 18.29 16.14
CA ASP A 439 -7.89 18.66 17.46
C ASP A 439 -8.70 17.52 18.12
N LYS A 440 -9.31 16.64 17.32
CA LYS A 440 -9.99 15.42 17.82
C LYS A 440 -8.99 14.31 18.09
N PHE A 441 -8.01 14.11 17.20
CA PHE A 441 -7.03 13.03 17.28
C PHE A 441 -6.01 13.21 18.41
N LEU A 442 -5.85 14.42 18.93
CA LEU A 442 -4.99 14.71 20.07
C LEU A 442 -5.67 14.48 21.43
N LYS A 443 -7.00 14.38 21.46
CA LYS A 443 -7.76 13.97 22.65
C LYS A 443 -7.57 12.49 22.90
#